data_AF-M8C3X8-F1
#
_entry.id   AF-M8C3X8-F1
#
_cell.length_a   1.000
_cell.length_b   1.000
_cell.length_c   1.000
_cell.angle_alpha   90.00
_cell.angle_beta   90.00
_cell.angle_gamma   90.00
#
_symmetry.space_group_name_H-M   'P 1'
#
loop_
_entity.id
_entity.type
_entity.pdbx_description
1 polymer ?
#
loop_
_entity_poly.entity_id
_entity_poly.type
_entity_poly.pdbx_seq_one_letter_code
_entity_poly.pdbx_strand_id
1 'polypeptide(L)'
;MSAEEWFMNLRTGLVPFDAAAEGDGAMVAEGVHTLYTSSNAGNKYGARSARDQVADELKRLVDHFGKRGEEVHVTFTGHSLGGALALLSARDAAAAHPDVPVRAVTFSAPRVGNRAFCDGLTSRNVSVLRVVVKTDLVPTVPRTALEASVSGVLGGLWALAGLRQAFEYVHVGHELALNVSKSPHLKDSHDPVGSHNLELCLHLLDGHESAAGAFRREDGAPRRDVALVNKRSAMLRDTEGIPEKWCQTANKGLERNGSGRWVLPARERDDMPANDVLPLSELD
;
A
#
# COMPACT_ATOMS: atom_id res chain seq x y z
N MET A 1 0.61 4.23 14.82
CA MET A 1 0.74 2.79 14.56
C MET A 1 1.96 2.60 13.68
N SER A 2 2.99 1.90 14.16
CA SER A 2 4.13 1.53 13.31
C SER A 2 3.73 0.40 12.35
N ALA A 3 4.50 0.17 11.28
CA ALA A 3 4.27 -0.97 10.38
C ALA A 3 4.33 -2.31 11.13
N GLU A 4 5.17 -2.40 12.18
CA GLU A 4 5.26 -3.53 13.09
C GLU A 4 3.98 -3.71 13.93
N GLU A 5 3.45 -2.63 14.52
CA GLU A 5 2.20 -2.69 15.30
C GLU A 5 1.00 -3.08 14.45
N TRP A 6 0.96 -2.63 13.19
CA TRP A 6 -0.07 -3.06 12.24
C TRP A 6 0.06 -4.55 11.89
N PHE A 7 1.27 -5.01 11.56
CA PHE A 7 1.55 -6.40 11.21
C PHE A 7 1.16 -7.37 12.33
N MET A 8 1.43 -7.00 13.59
CA MET A 8 1.11 -7.82 14.76
C MET A 8 -0.37 -7.86 15.09
N ASN A 9 -1.15 -6.86 14.66
CA ASN A 9 -2.61 -6.78 14.88
C ASN A 9 -3.42 -7.16 13.63
N LEU A 10 -2.78 -7.76 12.63
CA LEU A 10 -3.42 -8.12 11.37
C LEU A 10 -4.52 -9.17 11.60
N ARG A 11 -5.78 -8.77 11.40
CA ARG A 11 -6.90 -9.71 11.34
C ARG A 11 -6.99 -10.32 9.94
N THR A 12 -6.59 -11.59 9.84
CA THR A 12 -6.52 -12.32 8.58
C THR A 12 -7.75 -13.19 8.31
N GLY A 13 -8.82 -13.05 9.09
CA GLY A 13 -10.11 -13.67 8.77
C GLY A 13 -10.56 -13.24 7.38
N LEU A 14 -11.12 -14.16 6.59
CA LEU A 14 -11.71 -13.82 5.30
C LEU A 14 -13.17 -13.42 5.50
N VAL A 15 -13.54 -12.23 5.02
CA VAL A 15 -14.92 -11.72 5.01
C VAL A 15 -15.36 -11.41 3.59
N PRO A 16 -16.67 -11.45 3.28
CA PRO A 16 -17.17 -11.05 1.96
C PRO A 16 -16.74 -9.63 1.61
N PHE A 17 -16.23 -9.43 0.39
CA PHE A 17 -15.86 -8.09 -0.09
C PHE A 17 -17.09 -7.18 -0.19
N ASP A 18 -18.16 -7.70 -0.80
CA ASP A 18 -19.45 -7.04 -0.91
C ASP A 18 -20.55 -7.89 -0.29
N ALA A 19 -21.08 -7.45 0.86
CA ALA A 19 -22.18 -8.14 1.54
C ALA A 19 -23.48 -8.17 0.71
N ALA A 20 -23.65 -7.24 -0.23
CA ALA A 20 -24.81 -7.16 -1.14
C ALA A 20 -24.65 -8.02 -2.40
N ALA A 21 -23.44 -8.49 -2.71
CA ALA A 21 -23.16 -9.35 -3.85
C ALA A 21 -23.04 -10.81 -3.36
N GLU A 22 -24.13 -11.35 -2.81
CA GLU A 22 -24.28 -12.78 -2.55
C GLU A 22 -24.19 -13.55 -3.90
N GLY A 23 -22.98 -13.81 -4.40
CA GLY A 23 -22.85 -14.54 -5.66
C GLY A 23 -21.48 -14.66 -6.31
N ASP A 24 -20.51 -13.75 -6.07
CA ASP A 24 -19.21 -13.83 -6.75
C ASP A 24 -18.13 -14.59 -5.97
N GLY A 25 -18.36 -14.88 -4.69
CA GLY A 25 -17.43 -15.61 -3.82
C GLY A 25 -16.18 -14.82 -3.44
N ALA A 26 -16.12 -13.51 -3.71
CA ALA A 26 -14.98 -12.65 -3.40
C ALA A 26 -14.87 -12.41 -1.89
N MET A 27 -13.73 -12.83 -1.32
CA MET A 27 -13.43 -12.68 0.09
C MET A 27 -12.11 -11.93 0.26
N VAL A 28 -12.03 -11.08 1.28
CA VAL A 28 -10.86 -10.24 1.59
C VAL A 28 -10.53 -10.28 3.09
N ALA A 29 -9.32 -9.83 3.44
CA ALA A 29 -8.88 -9.75 4.84
C ALA A 29 -9.75 -8.80 5.66
N GLU A 30 -10.32 -9.31 6.75
CA GLU A 30 -11.23 -8.62 7.69
C GLU A 30 -10.63 -7.30 8.16
N GLY A 31 -9.37 -7.28 8.58
CA GLY A 31 -8.74 -6.07 9.09
C GLY A 31 -8.66 -4.95 8.05
N VAL A 32 -8.31 -5.30 6.80
CA VAL A 32 -8.21 -4.34 5.69
C VAL A 32 -9.61 -3.87 5.29
N HIS A 33 -10.56 -4.80 5.17
CA HIS A 33 -11.95 -4.50 4.81
C HIS A 33 -12.65 -3.63 5.85
N THR A 34 -12.45 -3.91 7.14
CA THR A 34 -12.99 -3.11 8.25
C THR A 34 -12.47 -1.69 8.18
N LEU A 35 -11.17 -1.49 7.97
CA LEU A 35 -10.58 -0.15 7.82
C LEU A 35 -11.15 0.59 6.60
N TYR A 36 -11.43 -0.14 5.52
CA TYR A 36 -11.94 0.41 4.28
C TYR A 36 -13.42 0.81 4.36
N THR A 37 -14.24 0.03 5.06
CA THR A 37 -15.72 0.13 5.02
C THR A 37 -16.36 0.69 6.30
N SER A 38 -15.63 0.73 7.42
CA SER A 38 -16.20 1.23 8.68
C SER A 38 -16.45 2.73 8.64
N SER A 39 -17.52 3.15 9.31
CA SER A 39 -17.85 4.55 9.56
C SER A 39 -18.19 4.75 11.04
N ASN A 40 -18.11 5.99 11.51
CA ASN A 40 -18.48 6.40 12.86
C ASN A 40 -19.09 7.80 12.81
N ALA A 41 -20.43 7.86 12.88
CA ALA A 41 -21.19 9.12 12.86
C ALA A 41 -20.82 10.09 14.00
N GLY A 42 -20.24 9.59 15.10
CA GLY A 42 -19.74 10.41 16.21
C GLY A 42 -18.39 11.09 15.94
N ASN A 43 -17.72 10.78 14.83
CA ASN A 43 -16.48 11.40 14.42
C ASN A 43 -16.70 12.21 13.14
N LYS A 44 -16.48 13.53 13.19
CA LYS A 44 -16.61 14.44 12.04
C LYS A 44 -15.90 13.93 10.77
N TYR A 45 -14.72 13.33 10.90
CA TYR A 45 -13.91 12.84 9.77
C TYR A 45 -14.13 11.35 9.47
N GLY A 46 -14.74 10.63 10.40
CA GLY A 46 -15.08 9.21 10.27
C GLY A 46 -16.56 8.96 9.93
N ALA A 47 -17.38 10.01 9.78
CA ALA A 47 -18.82 9.89 9.55
C ALA A 47 -19.15 9.10 8.27
N ARG A 48 -18.22 9.04 7.33
CA ARG A 48 -18.27 8.23 6.11
C ARG A 48 -17.08 7.29 6.06
N SER A 49 -17.25 6.13 5.45
CA SER A 49 -16.15 5.18 5.28
C SER A 49 -15.10 5.70 4.29
N ALA A 50 -13.89 5.16 4.34
CA ALA A 50 -12.85 5.49 3.35
C ALA A 50 -13.31 5.09 1.93
N ARG A 51 -14.00 3.95 1.79
CA ARG A 51 -14.64 3.49 0.56
C ARG A 51 -15.56 4.57 -0.03
N ASP A 52 -16.49 5.09 0.77
CA ASP A 52 -17.48 6.06 0.30
C ASP A 52 -16.83 7.40 -0.07
N GLN A 53 -15.84 7.85 0.72
CA GLN A 53 -15.13 9.09 0.46
C GLN A 53 -14.38 9.03 -0.88
N VAL A 54 -13.66 7.93 -1.14
CA VAL A 54 -12.94 7.71 -2.41
C VAL A 54 -13.92 7.55 -3.58
N ALA A 55 -15.00 6.79 -3.41
CA ALA A 55 -15.97 6.54 -4.46
C ALA A 55 -16.66 7.84 -4.92
N ASP A 56 -17.10 8.67 -3.98
CA ASP A 56 -17.74 9.95 -4.29
C ASP A 56 -16.81 10.91 -5.01
N GLU A 57 -15.57 11.03 -4.53
CA GLU A 57 -14.60 11.94 -5.11
C GLU A 57 -14.17 11.48 -6.50
N LEU A 58 -13.97 10.17 -6.68
CA LEU A 58 -13.67 9.62 -7.98
C LEU A 58 -14.82 9.88 -8.96
N LYS A 59 -16.07 9.65 -8.55
CA LYS A 59 -17.24 9.94 -9.37
C LYS A 59 -17.28 11.41 -9.76
N ARG A 60 -17.03 12.33 -8.82
CA ARG A 60 -17.01 13.78 -9.07
C ARG A 60 -15.97 14.15 -10.13
N LEU A 61 -14.75 13.63 -10.01
CA LEU A 61 -13.65 13.91 -10.94
C LEU A 61 -13.89 13.30 -12.33
N VAL A 62 -14.31 12.04 -12.38
CA VAL A 62 -14.64 11.35 -13.65
C VAL A 62 -15.77 12.08 -14.38
N ASP A 63 -16.83 12.50 -13.67
CA ASP A 63 -17.94 13.26 -14.26
C ASP A 63 -17.46 14.64 -14.78
N HIS A 64 -16.56 15.32 -14.06
CA HIS A 64 -16.04 16.63 -14.44
C HIS A 64 -15.24 16.57 -15.75
N PHE A 65 -14.18 15.75 -15.77
CA PHE A 65 -13.32 15.61 -16.94
C PHE A 65 -14.04 14.91 -18.11
N GLY A 66 -14.94 13.96 -17.82
CA GLY A 66 -15.75 13.29 -18.83
C GLY A 66 -16.68 14.25 -19.58
N LYS A 67 -17.33 15.20 -18.88
CA LYS A 67 -18.16 16.25 -19.52
C LYS A 67 -17.35 17.18 -20.43
N ARG A 68 -16.05 17.28 -20.23
CA ARG A 68 -15.11 18.06 -21.04
C ARG A 68 -14.55 17.28 -22.23
N GLY A 69 -14.90 16.00 -22.36
CA GLY A 69 -14.36 15.11 -23.40
C GLY A 69 -12.90 14.73 -23.17
N GLU A 70 -12.41 14.88 -21.93
CA GLU A 70 -11.04 14.51 -21.57
C GLU A 70 -10.95 13.03 -21.20
N GLU A 71 -9.86 12.39 -21.59
CA GLU A 71 -9.60 10.99 -21.27
C GLU A 71 -9.09 10.85 -19.84
N VAL A 72 -9.82 10.10 -19.01
CA VAL A 72 -9.49 9.90 -17.59
C VAL A 72 -8.84 8.54 -17.40
N HIS A 73 -7.72 8.51 -16.68
CA HIS A 73 -7.06 7.29 -16.22
C HIS A 73 -6.90 7.34 -14.70
N VAL A 74 -7.24 6.24 -14.02
CA VAL A 74 -7.20 6.18 -12.55
C VAL A 74 -6.09 5.23 -12.12
N THR A 75 -5.16 5.73 -11.31
CA THR A 75 -4.10 4.91 -10.72
C THR A 75 -4.19 4.92 -9.21
N PHE A 76 -4.41 3.75 -8.61
CA PHE A 76 -4.32 3.55 -7.18
C PHE A 76 -2.90 3.15 -6.81
N THR A 77 -2.37 3.72 -5.73
CA THR A 77 -1.05 3.33 -5.23
C THR A 77 -1.03 3.33 -3.71
N GLY A 78 -0.10 2.57 -3.15
CA GLY A 78 0.08 2.51 -1.72
C GLY A 78 1.17 1.55 -1.32
N HIS A 79 1.75 1.80 -0.15
CA HIS A 79 2.76 0.96 0.48
C HIS A 79 2.15 0.16 1.63
N SER A 80 2.59 -1.08 1.83
CA SER A 80 2.15 -1.92 2.96
C SER A 80 0.61 -2.05 3.00
N LEU A 81 -0.04 -1.78 4.14
CA LEU A 81 -1.50 -1.66 4.27
C LEU A 81 -2.13 -0.75 3.19
N GLY A 82 -1.48 0.37 2.86
CA GLY A 82 -1.97 1.28 1.83
C GLY A 82 -2.05 0.61 0.45
N GLY A 83 -1.15 -0.33 0.15
CA GLY A 83 -1.21 -1.13 -1.08
C GLY A 83 -2.38 -2.12 -1.07
N ALA A 84 -2.73 -2.66 0.11
CA ALA A 84 -3.92 -3.49 0.25
C ALA A 84 -5.21 -2.69 0.02
N LEU A 85 -5.31 -1.50 0.61
CA LEU A 85 -6.42 -0.57 0.40
C LEU A 85 -6.52 -0.08 -1.05
N ALA A 86 -5.38 0.12 -1.72
CA ALA A 86 -5.32 0.47 -3.14
C ALA A 86 -5.96 -0.60 -4.02
N LEU A 87 -5.78 -1.89 -3.70
CA LEU A 87 -6.41 -2.99 -4.44
C LEU A 87 -7.93 -3.06 -4.22
N LEU A 88 -8.41 -2.83 -2.98
CA LEU A 88 -9.85 -2.74 -2.72
C LEU A 88 -10.48 -1.56 -3.49
N SER A 89 -9.82 -0.40 -3.45
CA SER A 89 -10.28 0.81 -4.12
C SER A 89 -10.30 0.65 -5.64
N ALA A 90 -9.28 0.00 -6.22
CA ALA A 90 -9.24 -0.30 -7.64
C ALA A 90 -10.36 -1.26 -8.07
N ARG A 91 -10.70 -2.24 -7.22
CA ARG A 91 -11.81 -3.19 -7.48
C ARG A 91 -13.16 -2.50 -7.52
N ASP A 92 -13.39 -1.52 -6.64
CA ASP A 92 -14.61 -0.71 -6.62
C ASP A 92 -14.67 0.27 -7.79
N ALA A 93 -13.58 1.00 -8.03
CA ALA A 93 -13.49 1.97 -9.12
C ALA A 93 -13.79 1.32 -10.49
N ALA A 94 -13.19 0.15 -10.76
CA ALA A 94 -13.42 -0.56 -12.01
C ALA A 94 -14.83 -1.15 -12.13
N ALA A 95 -15.52 -1.37 -11.01
CA ALA A 95 -16.92 -1.81 -11.01
C ALA A 95 -17.88 -0.62 -11.23
N ALA A 96 -17.58 0.53 -10.63
CA ALA A 96 -18.40 1.74 -10.75
C ALA A 96 -18.20 2.48 -12.08
N HIS A 97 -17.00 2.39 -12.66
CA HIS A 97 -16.60 3.11 -13.86
C HIS A 97 -15.97 2.15 -14.90
N PRO A 98 -16.78 1.30 -15.56
CA PRO A 98 -16.28 0.26 -16.46
C PRO A 98 -15.55 0.82 -17.71
N ASP A 99 -15.85 2.06 -18.09
CA ASP A 99 -15.25 2.73 -19.25
C ASP A 99 -13.95 3.48 -18.90
N VAL A 100 -13.57 3.55 -17.62
CA VAL A 100 -12.38 4.26 -17.16
C VAL A 100 -11.24 3.25 -16.94
N PRO A 101 -10.08 3.40 -17.62
CA PRO A 101 -8.93 2.56 -17.35
C PRO A 101 -8.43 2.69 -15.91
N VAL A 102 -8.45 1.58 -15.17
CA VAL A 102 -7.98 1.51 -13.78
C VAL A 102 -6.67 0.73 -13.68
N ARG A 103 -5.73 1.27 -12.91
CA ARG A 103 -4.44 0.63 -12.62
C ARG A 103 -4.15 0.66 -11.12
N ALA A 104 -3.39 -0.30 -10.63
CA ALA A 104 -2.85 -0.31 -9.28
C ALA A 104 -1.34 -0.58 -9.30
N VAL A 105 -0.56 0.30 -8.68
CA VAL A 105 0.88 0.11 -8.45
C VAL A 105 1.12 0.06 -6.95
N THR A 106 1.41 -1.11 -6.41
CA THR A 106 1.56 -1.29 -4.96
C THR A 106 2.99 -1.59 -4.59
N PHE A 107 3.40 -1.12 -3.42
CA PHE A 107 4.75 -1.30 -2.88
C PHE A 107 4.68 -2.14 -1.61
N SER A 108 5.32 -3.31 -1.60
CA SER A 108 5.38 -4.17 -0.41
C SER A 108 4.00 -4.50 0.19
N ALA A 109 2.96 -4.61 -0.65
CA ALA A 109 1.61 -4.89 -0.19
C ALA A 109 1.44 -6.37 0.23
N PRO A 110 0.71 -6.65 1.32
CA PRO A 110 0.32 -8.02 1.67
C PRO A 110 -0.66 -8.59 0.64
N ARG A 111 -0.93 -9.89 0.72
CA ARG A 111 -2.08 -10.50 0.05
C ARG A 111 -3.39 -9.96 0.64
N VAL A 112 -4.37 -9.70 -0.22
CA VAL A 112 -5.59 -8.98 0.17
C VAL A 112 -6.81 -9.87 0.23
N GLY A 113 -6.94 -10.82 -0.70
CA GLY A 113 -8.13 -11.63 -0.81
C GLY A 113 -7.92 -12.96 -1.51
N ASN A 114 -9.01 -13.68 -1.66
CA ASN A 114 -9.04 -14.98 -2.31
C ASN A 114 -9.00 -14.87 -3.84
N ARG A 115 -9.05 -16.02 -4.51
CA ARG A 115 -8.99 -16.09 -5.97
C ARG A 115 -10.14 -15.33 -6.64
N ALA A 116 -11.37 -15.45 -6.13
CA ALA A 116 -12.53 -14.76 -6.68
C ALA A 116 -12.39 -13.23 -6.63
N PHE A 117 -11.85 -12.69 -5.53
CA PHE A 117 -11.53 -11.25 -5.45
C PHE A 117 -10.54 -10.83 -6.56
N CYS A 118 -9.48 -11.61 -6.76
CA CYS A 118 -8.44 -11.34 -7.76
C CYS A 118 -8.95 -11.49 -9.20
N ASP A 119 -9.81 -12.47 -9.46
CA ASP A 119 -10.49 -12.64 -10.76
C ASP A 119 -11.46 -11.48 -11.02
N GLY A 120 -12.07 -10.92 -9.98
CA GLY A 120 -12.91 -9.72 -10.07
C GLY A 120 -12.16 -8.47 -10.56
N LEU A 121 -10.88 -8.32 -10.18
CA LEU A 121 -9.98 -7.28 -10.71
C LEU A 121 -9.60 -7.57 -12.17
N THR A 122 -9.19 -8.81 -12.44
CA THR A 122 -8.69 -9.23 -13.77
C THR A 122 -9.79 -9.14 -14.84
N SER A 123 -11.00 -9.62 -14.52
CA SER A 123 -12.17 -9.59 -15.42
C SER A 123 -12.65 -8.17 -15.76
N ARG A 124 -12.29 -7.18 -14.95
CA ARG A 124 -12.57 -5.75 -15.17
C ARG A 124 -11.39 -5.01 -15.80
N ASN A 125 -10.41 -5.75 -16.33
CA ASN A 125 -9.23 -5.20 -17.00
C ASN A 125 -8.40 -4.26 -16.12
N VAL A 126 -8.37 -4.48 -14.80
CA VAL A 126 -7.52 -3.70 -13.90
C VAL A 126 -6.07 -4.15 -14.05
N SER A 127 -5.19 -3.22 -14.44
CA SER A 127 -3.76 -3.50 -14.53
C SER A 127 -3.09 -3.37 -13.16
N VAL A 128 -2.51 -4.46 -12.65
CA VAL A 128 -1.87 -4.48 -11.33
C VAL A 128 -0.38 -4.78 -11.46
N LEU A 129 0.46 -3.89 -10.90
CA LEU A 129 1.89 -4.07 -10.72
C LEU A 129 2.22 -4.06 -9.21
N ARG A 130 2.86 -5.13 -8.74
CA ARG A 130 3.34 -5.26 -7.35
C ARG A 130 4.85 -5.12 -7.31
N VAL A 131 5.35 -4.05 -6.73
CA VAL A 131 6.77 -3.84 -6.46
C VAL A 131 7.08 -4.40 -5.08
N VAL A 132 7.94 -5.43 -5.01
CA VAL A 132 8.25 -6.15 -3.77
C VAL A 132 9.75 -6.18 -3.54
N VAL A 133 10.18 -6.15 -2.28
CA VAL A 133 11.59 -6.37 -1.90
C VAL A 133 11.72 -7.82 -1.43
N LYS A 134 12.68 -8.58 -1.97
CA LYS A 134 12.79 -10.04 -1.70
C LYS A 134 12.98 -10.40 -0.23
N THR A 135 13.59 -9.52 0.55
CA THR A 135 13.85 -9.70 1.98
C THR A 135 12.73 -9.15 2.87
N ASP A 136 11.68 -8.57 2.27
CA ASP A 136 10.49 -8.08 2.96
C ASP A 136 9.49 -9.23 3.17
N LEU A 137 9.04 -9.38 4.42
CA LEU A 137 8.09 -10.43 4.81
C LEU A 137 6.63 -10.04 4.56
N VAL A 138 6.31 -8.75 4.44
CA VAL A 138 4.90 -8.29 4.34
C VAL A 138 4.20 -8.82 3.09
N PRO A 139 4.79 -8.86 1.89
CA PRO A 139 4.17 -9.49 0.73
C PRO A 139 3.89 -10.99 0.88
N THR A 140 4.50 -11.65 1.87
CA THR A 140 4.31 -13.08 2.15
C THR A 140 3.15 -13.35 3.10
N VAL A 141 2.49 -12.33 3.66
CA VAL A 141 1.33 -12.51 4.55
C VAL A 141 0.01 -12.11 3.87
N PRO A 142 -1.13 -12.71 4.26
CA PRO A 142 -1.26 -13.90 5.11
C PRO A 142 -0.73 -15.15 4.40
N ARG A 143 -0.04 -16.06 5.11
CA ARG A 143 0.57 -17.26 4.49
C ARG A 143 -0.47 -18.15 3.78
N THR A 144 -0.09 -18.78 2.66
CA THR A 144 -0.97 -19.73 1.95
C THR A 144 -1.23 -20.96 2.82
N ALA A 145 -2.33 -21.69 2.55
CA ALA A 145 -2.56 -22.99 3.18
C ALA A 145 -1.44 -23.98 2.82
N LEU A 146 -0.84 -23.84 1.62
CA LEU A 146 0.33 -24.58 1.19
C LEU A 146 1.59 -24.26 2.01
N GLU A 147 1.85 -22.97 2.31
CA GLU A 147 2.97 -22.54 3.17
C GLU A 147 2.76 -22.90 4.65
N ALA A 148 1.51 -23.02 5.11
CA ALA A 148 1.16 -23.45 6.46
C ALA A 148 1.23 -24.98 6.62
N SER A 149 1.00 -25.74 5.54
CA SER A 149 1.02 -27.21 5.54
C SER A 149 2.43 -27.80 5.71
N VAL A 150 3.49 -26.99 5.56
CA VAL A 150 4.85 -27.38 5.94
C VAL A 150 5.02 -27.47 7.47
N SER A 151 4.02 -27.05 8.27
CA SER A 151 4.13 -26.95 9.72
C SER A 151 3.01 -27.62 10.55
N GLY A 152 2.05 -28.36 9.99
CA GLY A 152 1.12 -29.09 10.86
C GLY A 152 -0.09 -29.77 10.23
N VAL A 153 -0.43 -30.91 10.83
CA VAL A 153 -1.46 -31.93 10.55
C VAL A 153 -2.85 -31.43 10.10
N LEU A 154 -3.22 -30.16 10.34
CA LEU A 154 -4.50 -29.57 9.93
C LEU A 154 -4.64 -29.34 8.42
N GLY A 155 -3.54 -29.17 7.69
CA GLY A 155 -3.56 -28.93 6.23
C GLY A 155 -4.13 -30.11 5.41
N GLY A 156 -4.11 -31.33 5.97
CA GLY A 156 -4.61 -32.55 5.32
C GLY A 156 -6.13 -32.69 5.36
N LEU A 157 -6.80 -32.20 6.40
CA LEU A 157 -8.26 -32.31 6.55
C LEU A 157 -9.02 -31.44 5.53
N TRP A 158 -8.52 -30.24 5.25
CA TRP A 158 -9.13 -29.33 4.26
C TRP A 158 -8.84 -29.74 2.80
N ALA A 159 -7.75 -30.48 2.57
CA ALA A 159 -7.42 -31.02 1.24
C ALA A 159 -8.43 -32.06 0.75
N LEU A 160 -8.99 -32.84 1.68
CA LEU A 160 -9.94 -33.92 1.37
C LEU A 160 -11.36 -33.41 1.09
N ALA A 161 -11.70 -32.19 1.50
CA ALA A 161 -13.04 -31.62 1.34
C ALA A 161 -13.23 -30.77 0.07
N GLY A 162 -12.21 -30.62 -0.79
CA GLY A 162 -12.33 -29.80 -2.02
C GLY A 162 -12.48 -28.29 -1.81
N LEU A 163 -12.54 -27.81 -0.56
CA LEU A 163 -12.78 -26.41 -0.18
C LEU A 163 -11.52 -25.52 -0.19
N ARG A 164 -10.36 -26.05 -0.60
CA ARG A 164 -9.06 -25.36 -0.53
C ARG A 164 -9.01 -24.04 -1.32
N GLN A 165 -9.65 -23.96 -2.47
CA GLN A 165 -9.53 -22.79 -3.36
C GLN A 165 -10.35 -21.57 -2.89
N ALA A 166 -11.41 -21.76 -2.13
CA ALA A 166 -12.33 -20.66 -1.74
C ALA A 166 -11.75 -19.75 -0.64
N PHE A 167 -10.78 -20.25 0.14
CA PHE A 167 -10.28 -19.58 1.36
C PHE A 167 -8.77 -19.31 1.35
N GLU A 168 -8.09 -19.51 0.22
CA GLU A 168 -6.66 -19.25 0.11
C GLU A 168 -6.40 -17.82 -0.38
N TYR A 169 -5.58 -17.08 0.36
CA TYR A 169 -5.08 -15.78 -0.06
C TYR A 169 -4.14 -15.92 -1.25
N VAL A 170 -4.44 -15.20 -2.33
CA VAL A 170 -3.60 -15.17 -3.53
C VAL A 170 -3.21 -13.74 -3.89
N HIS A 171 -2.10 -13.62 -4.63
CA HIS A 171 -1.70 -12.35 -5.23
C HIS A 171 -2.40 -12.14 -6.57
N VAL A 172 -2.55 -10.87 -6.95
CA VAL A 172 -3.05 -10.43 -8.27
C VAL A 172 -1.99 -9.54 -8.94
N GLY A 173 -1.97 -9.55 -10.27
CA GLY A 173 -1.05 -8.72 -11.05
C GLY A 173 0.35 -9.28 -11.24
N HIS A 174 1.17 -8.48 -11.91
CA HIS A 174 2.56 -8.79 -12.20
C HIS A 174 3.47 -8.38 -11.04
N GLU A 175 4.46 -9.22 -10.72
CA GLU A 175 5.44 -8.94 -9.68
C GLU A 175 6.73 -8.37 -10.26
N LEU A 176 7.19 -7.26 -9.68
CA LEU A 176 8.55 -6.74 -9.86
C LEU A 176 9.31 -6.91 -8.55
N ALA A 177 10.18 -7.93 -8.51
CA ALA A 177 10.95 -8.28 -7.32
C ALA A 177 12.33 -7.62 -7.30
N LEU A 178 12.53 -6.73 -6.32
CA LEU A 178 13.76 -5.99 -6.07
C LEU A 178 14.64 -6.71 -5.05
N ASN A 179 15.96 -6.55 -5.16
CA ASN A 179 16.93 -7.21 -4.29
C ASN A 179 17.89 -6.21 -3.66
N VAL A 180 17.90 -6.16 -2.33
CA VAL A 180 18.75 -5.28 -1.51
C VAL A 180 20.22 -5.42 -1.87
N SER A 181 20.70 -6.65 -2.10
CA SER A 181 22.13 -6.91 -2.37
C SER A 181 22.63 -6.36 -3.70
N LYS A 182 21.74 -5.83 -4.54
CA LYS A 182 22.12 -5.22 -5.82
C LYS A 182 22.57 -3.77 -5.68
N SER A 183 22.12 -3.07 -4.64
CA SER A 183 22.57 -1.70 -4.39
C SER A 183 23.94 -1.70 -3.69
N PRO A 184 24.95 -0.97 -4.21
CA PRO A 184 26.24 -0.84 -3.53
C PRO A 184 26.15 -0.01 -2.24
N HIS A 185 25.07 0.74 -2.05
CA HIS A 185 24.85 1.63 -0.90
C HIS A 185 24.19 0.95 0.29
N LEU A 186 23.57 -0.22 0.10
CA LEU A 186 22.80 -0.90 1.14
C LEU A 186 23.65 -1.91 1.91
N LYS A 187 23.36 -2.06 3.20
CA LYS A 187 23.91 -3.11 4.06
C LYS A 187 23.40 -4.48 3.60
N ASP A 188 24.26 -5.48 3.67
CA ASP A 188 23.89 -6.90 3.48
C ASP A 188 23.47 -7.53 4.81
N SER A 189 22.63 -6.83 5.57
CA SER A 189 22.14 -7.26 6.88
C SER A 189 20.71 -7.78 6.77
N HIS A 190 20.40 -8.87 7.48
CA HIS A 190 19.03 -9.37 7.59
C HIS A 190 18.20 -8.48 8.53
N ASP A 191 17.61 -7.42 7.97
CA ASP A 191 16.65 -6.54 8.65
C ASP A 191 15.31 -6.56 7.89
N PRO A 192 14.34 -7.39 8.32
CA PRO A 192 13.02 -7.45 7.70
C PRO A 192 12.24 -6.12 7.78
N VAL A 193 12.42 -5.35 8.86
CA VAL A 193 11.72 -4.07 9.06
C VAL A 193 12.32 -3.01 8.14
N GLY A 194 13.64 -2.95 8.06
CA GLY A 194 14.35 -2.11 7.11
C GLY A 194 14.07 -2.48 5.66
N SER A 195 13.91 -3.77 5.35
CA SER A 195 13.54 -4.24 4.00
C SER A 195 12.12 -3.84 3.61
N HIS A 196 11.23 -3.65 4.58
CA HIS A 196 9.87 -3.16 4.36
C HIS A 196 9.79 -1.63 4.16
N ASN A 197 10.89 -0.90 4.30
CA ASN A 197 10.91 0.56 4.16
C ASN A 197 10.61 1.00 2.72
N LEU A 198 9.62 1.89 2.55
CA LEU A 198 9.26 2.44 1.23
C LEU A 198 10.44 3.15 0.57
N GLU A 199 11.23 3.91 1.32
CA GLU A 199 12.36 4.65 0.76
C GLU A 199 13.45 3.73 0.20
N LEU A 200 13.66 2.57 0.85
CA LEU A 200 14.52 1.51 0.34
C LEU A 200 13.96 0.90 -0.94
N CYS A 201 12.65 0.64 -0.98
CA CYS A 201 11.99 0.09 -2.17
C CYS A 201 12.13 1.04 -3.37
N LEU A 202 11.91 2.34 -3.16
CA LEU A 202 12.06 3.37 -4.20
C LEU A 202 13.51 3.55 -4.64
N HIS A 203 14.48 3.47 -3.73
CA HIS A 203 15.92 3.45 -4.07
C HIS A 203 16.28 2.26 -4.96
N LEU A 204 15.81 1.08 -4.61
CA LEU A 204 16.03 -0.13 -5.40
C LEU A 204 15.35 -0.06 -6.77
N LEU A 205 14.17 0.54 -6.85
CA LEU A 205 13.43 0.72 -8.09
C LEU A 205 14.13 1.72 -9.03
N ASP A 206 14.58 2.86 -8.51
CA ASP A 206 15.31 3.88 -9.27
C ASP A 206 16.60 3.33 -9.89
N GLY A 207 17.32 2.49 -9.14
CA GLY A 207 18.52 1.81 -9.62
C GLY A 207 18.28 0.52 -10.41
N HIS A 208 17.04 0.06 -10.58
CA HIS A 208 16.75 -1.21 -11.27
C HIS A 208 16.88 -1.04 -12.79
N GLU A 209 17.87 -1.68 -13.42
CA GLU A 209 18.04 -1.60 -14.88
C GLU A 209 17.43 -2.77 -15.65
N SER A 210 17.44 -3.97 -15.08
CA SER A 210 16.93 -5.16 -15.77
C SER A 210 16.60 -6.29 -14.80
N ALA A 211 15.80 -7.24 -15.29
CA ALA A 211 15.50 -8.49 -14.59
C ALA A 211 16.76 -9.31 -14.26
N ALA A 212 17.85 -9.16 -15.03
CA ALA A 212 19.16 -9.77 -14.74
C ALA A 212 19.83 -9.17 -13.47
N GLY A 213 19.24 -8.11 -12.91
CA GLY A 213 19.62 -7.52 -11.65
C GLY A 213 20.88 -6.66 -11.73
N ALA A 214 21.11 -6.00 -12.86
CA ALA A 214 22.05 -4.89 -12.94
C ALA A 214 21.48 -3.71 -12.14
N PHE A 215 22.33 -3.08 -11.33
CA PHE A 215 22.02 -1.84 -10.64
C PHE A 215 22.70 -0.69 -11.37
N ARG A 216 21.95 0.37 -11.64
CA ARG A 216 22.39 1.46 -12.51
C ARG A 216 23.72 2.05 -12.05
N ARG A 217 24.68 2.12 -12.98
CA ARG A 217 26.00 2.75 -12.74
C ARG A 217 25.88 4.26 -12.72
N GLU A 218 26.74 4.93 -11.98
CA GLU A 218 26.79 6.41 -11.96
C GLU A 218 27.14 6.91 -13.37
N ASP A 219 26.14 7.44 -14.06
CA ASP A 219 26.20 7.90 -15.45
C ASP A 219 25.87 9.40 -15.59
N GLY A 220 25.70 10.10 -14.45
CA GLY A 220 25.36 11.52 -14.41
C GLY A 220 23.88 11.85 -14.59
N ALA A 221 22.99 10.85 -14.74
CA ALA A 221 21.55 11.08 -14.73
C ALA A 221 21.05 11.48 -13.32
N PRO A 222 19.97 12.27 -13.20
CA PRO A 222 19.35 12.57 -11.90
C PRO A 222 18.97 11.26 -11.18
N ARG A 223 19.34 11.17 -9.89
CA ARG A 223 19.08 10.00 -9.03
C ARG A 223 18.23 10.40 -7.84
N ARG A 224 17.49 9.42 -7.32
CA ARG A 224 16.93 9.56 -5.97
C ARG A 224 18.08 9.69 -4.97
N ASP A 225 17.97 10.65 -4.06
CA ASP A 225 18.98 10.83 -3.02
C ASP A 225 19.02 9.62 -2.08
N VAL A 226 20.20 9.01 -1.97
CA VAL A 226 20.46 7.83 -1.14
C VAL A 226 20.13 8.09 0.33
N ALA A 227 20.26 9.33 0.81
CA ALA A 227 19.97 9.70 2.19
C ALA A 227 18.52 9.43 2.59
N LEU A 228 17.59 9.41 1.64
CA LEU A 228 16.17 9.11 1.89
C LEU A 228 15.96 7.70 2.43
N VAL A 229 16.83 6.73 2.09
CA VAL A 229 16.75 5.36 2.63
C VAL A 229 16.76 5.37 4.16
N ASN A 230 17.66 6.15 4.77
CA ASN A 230 17.80 6.24 6.23
C ASN A 230 16.79 7.19 6.89
N LYS A 231 15.82 7.75 6.14
CA LYS A 231 14.77 8.62 6.70
C LYS A 231 14.09 7.97 7.92
N ARG A 232 13.77 6.67 7.83
CA ARG A 232 13.17 5.88 8.93
C ARG A 232 13.82 4.50 9.12
N SER A 233 14.96 4.26 8.49
CA SER A 233 15.65 2.96 8.55
C SER A 233 17.13 3.13 8.88
N ALA A 234 17.83 2.00 8.98
CA ALA A 234 19.27 1.89 9.21
C ALA A 234 19.97 1.15 8.05
N MET A 235 19.37 1.14 6.86
CA MET A 235 19.72 0.21 5.78
C MET A 235 20.92 0.65 4.92
N LEU A 236 21.35 1.91 5.01
CA LEU A 236 22.56 2.37 4.32
C LEU A 236 23.83 1.86 5.00
N ARG A 237 24.87 1.62 4.21
CA ARG A 237 26.21 1.32 4.73
C ARG A 237 26.77 2.50 5.52
N ASP A 238 27.55 2.21 6.55
CA ASP A 238 28.12 3.25 7.41
C ASP A 238 29.08 4.17 6.64
N THR A 239 29.67 3.68 5.54
CA THR A 239 30.52 4.45 4.61
C THR A 239 29.78 5.59 3.91
N GLU A 240 28.44 5.55 3.83
CA GLU A 240 27.64 6.65 3.26
C GLU A 240 27.61 7.88 4.20
N GLY A 241 27.96 7.72 5.49
CA GLY A 241 28.02 8.83 6.45
C GLY A 241 26.67 9.45 6.81
N ILE A 242 25.55 8.84 6.39
CA ILE A 242 24.19 9.34 6.65
C ILE A 242 23.64 8.74 7.95
N PRO A 243 23.24 9.56 8.94
CA PRO A 243 22.68 9.07 10.20
C PRO A 243 21.44 8.19 9.98
N GLU A 244 21.33 7.12 10.76
CA GLU A 244 20.15 6.24 10.75
C GLU A 244 18.92 6.95 11.33
N LYS A 245 17.73 6.63 10.80
CA LYS A 245 16.43 7.15 11.27
C LYS A 245 16.43 8.68 11.49
N TRP A 246 17.08 9.41 10.59
CA TRP A 246 17.38 10.84 10.80
C TRP A 246 16.14 11.74 10.78
N CYS A 247 15.05 11.30 10.15
CA CYS A 247 13.90 12.15 9.92
C CYS A 247 13.08 12.35 11.20
N GLN A 248 13.16 13.58 11.70
CA GLN A 248 12.34 14.08 12.79
C GLN A 248 12.01 15.55 12.54
N THR A 249 10.87 16.00 13.06
CA THR A 249 10.61 17.44 13.13
C THR A 249 11.63 18.10 14.05
N ALA A 250 12.01 19.34 13.73
CA ALA A 250 12.92 20.11 14.57
C ALA A 250 12.40 20.14 16.01
N ASN A 251 13.27 19.84 16.99
CA ASN A 251 12.91 19.74 18.41
C ASN A 251 11.70 18.83 18.69
N LYS A 252 11.46 17.81 17.85
CA LYS A 252 10.28 16.92 17.93
C LYS A 252 8.94 17.68 17.86
N GLY A 253 8.93 18.84 17.19
CA GLY A 253 7.76 19.69 17.00
C GLY A 253 7.55 20.73 18.11
N LEU A 254 8.49 20.89 19.05
CA LEU A 254 8.42 21.97 20.03
C LEU A 254 8.98 23.29 19.48
N GLU A 255 8.33 24.38 19.82
CA GLU A 255 8.72 25.73 19.44
C GLU A 255 8.85 26.65 20.65
N ARG A 256 9.75 27.63 20.58
CA ARG A 256 9.87 28.66 21.62
C ARG A 256 8.88 29.78 21.34
N ASN A 257 7.96 30.03 22.27
CA ASN A 257 7.05 31.17 22.16
C ASN A 257 7.74 32.50 22.55
N GLY A 258 7.04 33.62 22.39
CA GLY A 258 7.56 34.97 22.70
C GLY A 258 7.96 35.20 24.17
N SER A 259 7.55 34.32 25.10
CA SER A 259 7.97 34.34 26.51
C SER A 259 9.23 33.49 26.78
N GLY A 260 9.79 32.87 25.73
CA GLY A 260 10.96 31.98 25.81
C GLY A 260 10.66 30.55 26.28
N ARG A 261 9.38 30.19 26.46
CA ARG A 261 8.95 28.83 26.86
C ARG A 261 8.80 27.92 25.65
N TRP A 262 9.19 26.66 25.82
CA TRP A 262 8.91 25.61 24.84
C TRP A 262 7.44 25.19 24.91
N VAL A 263 6.77 25.23 23.78
CA VAL A 263 5.35 24.86 23.65
C VAL A 263 5.17 23.95 22.45
N LEU A 264 4.12 23.13 22.48
CA LEU A 264 3.63 22.46 21.28
C LEU A 264 2.81 23.50 20.49
N PRO A 265 3.17 23.84 19.25
CA PRO A 265 2.39 24.78 18.46
C PRO A 265 1.02 24.18 18.16
N ALA A 266 0.04 25.06 17.90
CA ALA A 266 -1.21 24.63 17.30
C ALA A 266 -0.89 24.00 15.93
N ARG A 267 -1.61 22.95 15.55
CA ARG A 267 -1.48 22.40 14.19
C ARG A 267 -1.80 23.50 13.19
N GLU A 268 -0.99 23.58 12.13
CA GLU A 268 -1.31 24.43 11.01
C GLU A 268 -2.66 24.03 10.42
N ARG A 269 -3.36 24.98 9.82
CA ARG A 269 -4.69 24.74 9.27
C ARG A 269 -4.66 23.63 8.22
N ASP A 270 -3.59 23.55 7.45
CA ASP A 270 -3.41 22.57 6.36
C ASP A 270 -3.09 21.15 6.91
N ASP A 271 -2.62 21.05 8.15
CA ASP A 271 -2.39 19.78 8.87
C ASP A 271 -3.63 19.28 9.63
N MET A 272 -4.68 20.10 9.68
CA MET A 272 -5.94 19.70 10.29
C MET A 272 -6.71 18.84 9.28
N PRO A 273 -7.28 17.70 9.69
CA PRO A 273 -8.17 16.96 8.81
C PRO A 273 -9.27 17.90 8.34
N ALA A 274 -9.37 18.12 7.05
CA ALA A 274 -10.36 18.96 6.44
C ALA A 274 -11.07 18.19 5.33
N ASN A 275 -12.25 18.68 4.97
CA ASN A 275 -13.02 18.09 3.87
C ASN A 275 -12.47 18.72 2.60
N ASP A 276 -11.25 18.33 2.22
CA ASP A 276 -10.41 18.96 1.19
C ASP A 276 -10.85 18.56 -0.21
N VAL A 277 -12.16 18.70 -0.48
CA VAL A 277 -12.68 18.60 -1.84
C VAL A 277 -12.23 19.87 -2.56
N LEU A 278 -11.16 19.73 -3.37
CA LEU A 278 -10.66 20.83 -4.18
C LEU A 278 -11.79 21.39 -5.07
N PRO A 279 -11.99 22.71 -5.09
CA PRO A 279 -12.94 23.33 -6.00
C PRO A 279 -12.65 22.89 -7.44
N LEU A 280 -13.68 22.54 -8.22
CA LEU A 280 -13.48 22.15 -9.62
C LEU A 280 -12.77 23.24 -10.43
N SER A 281 -12.96 24.51 -10.05
CA SER A 281 -12.27 25.66 -10.66
C SER A 281 -10.76 25.67 -10.46
N GLU A 282 -10.23 24.95 -9.46
CA GLU A 282 -8.78 24.80 -9.27
C GLU A 282 -8.20 23.65 -10.09
N LEU A 283 -9.06 22.83 -10.72
CA LEU A 283 -8.69 21.71 -11.58
C LEU A 283 -8.83 22.03 -13.08
N ASP A 284 -9.29 23.24 -13.41
CA ASP A 284 -9.50 23.75 -14.77
C ASP A 284 -8.25 24.47 -15.30
#